data_AF-A0A0F3N946-F1
#
_entry.id   AF-A0A0F3N946-F1
#
_cell.length_a   1.000
_cell.length_b   1.000
_cell.length_c   1.000
_cell.angle_alpha   90.00
_cell.angle_beta   90.00
_cell.angle_gamma   90.00
#
_symmetry.space_group_name_H-M   'P 1'
#
loop_
_entity.id
_entity.type
_entity.pdbx_description
1 polymer ?
#
loop_
_entity_poly.entity_id
_entity_poly.type
_entity_poly.pdbx_seq_one_letter_code
_entity_poly.pdbx_strand_id
1 'polypeptide(L)' 'MNDNDKEQRVKVVCCSGEGDTADYVEHPKIYLTISMGQEITCPYCSRIFAFIPRD' A
#
# COMPACT_ATOMS: atom_id res chain seq x y z
N MET A 1 30.55 -9.61 9.19
CA MET A 1 29.79 -9.52 7.94
C MET A 1 29.02 -8.20 7.97
N ASN A 2 29.21 -7.36 6.96
CA ASN A 2 28.36 -6.19 6.67
C ASN A 2 26.97 -6.67 6.26
N ASP A 3 25.90 -6.06 6.76
CA ASP A 3 24.79 -5.66 5.89
C ASP A 3 23.88 -4.61 6.57
N ASN A 4 23.98 -3.38 6.06
CA ASN A 4 22.87 -2.45 5.83
C ASN A 4 21.61 -2.61 6.71
N ASP A 5 21.66 -2.04 7.91
CA ASP A 5 20.47 -1.47 8.56
C ASP A 5 20.06 -0.18 7.82
N LYS A 6 19.79 -0.31 6.52
CA LYS A 6 19.09 0.70 5.77
C LYS A 6 17.66 0.54 6.25
N GLU A 7 17.29 1.31 7.27
CA GLU A 7 15.93 1.41 7.82
C GLU A 7 14.97 1.58 6.65
N GLN A 8 14.50 0.45 6.10
CA GLN A 8 13.62 0.46 4.95
C GLN A 8 12.36 1.03 5.54
N ARG A 9 12.08 2.30 5.23
CA ARG A 9 10.85 2.95 5.67
C ARG A 9 9.72 2.20 4.98
N VAL A 10 9.22 1.18 5.66
CA VAL A 10 8.10 0.34 5.26
C VAL A 10 6.88 0.83 6.03
N LYS A 11 5.77 0.95 5.32
CA LYS A 11 4.48 1.32 5.87
C LYS A 11 3.50 0.23 5.55
N VAL A 12 2.66 -0.10 6.53
CA VAL A 12 1.51 -0.97 6.29
C VAL A 12 0.31 -0.08 6.02
N VAL A 13 -0.31 -0.26 4.86
CA VAL A 13 -1.56 0.40 4.50
C VAL A 13 -2.70 -0.59 4.57
N CYS A 14 -3.86 -0.09 4.98
CA CYS A 14 -5.06 -0.89 5.10
C CYS A 14 -6.02 -0.51 3.98
N CYS A 15 -6.47 -1.51 3.21
CA CYS A 15 -7.59 -1.35 2.30
C CYS A 15 -8.79 -2.09 2.90
N SER A 16 -9.76 -1.32 3.44
CA SER A 16 -10.95 -1.89 4.08
C SER A 16 -11.92 -2.57 3.12
N GLY A 17 -11.74 -2.37 1.81
CA GLY A 17 -12.76 -2.73 0.86
C GLY A 17 -14.05 -1.94 1.13
N GLU A 18 -13.94 -0.61 1.19
CA GLU A 18 -15.08 0.29 1.17
C GLU A 18 -14.87 1.32 0.05
N GLY A 19 -15.82 1.46 -0.88
CA GLY A 19 -15.70 2.39 -2.00
C GLY A 19 -17.02 2.63 -2.72
N ASP A 20 -17.14 3.80 -3.36
CA ASP A 20 -18.36 4.30 -4.01
C ASP A 20 -18.21 4.38 -5.54
N THR A 21 -17.16 3.78 -6.10
CA THR A 21 -16.86 3.86 -7.54
C THR A 21 -17.53 2.72 -8.31
N ALA A 22 -17.92 2.95 -9.56
CA ALA A 22 -18.65 1.96 -10.37
C ALA A 22 -17.91 0.62 -10.57
N ASP A 23 -16.57 0.64 -10.60
CA ASP A 23 -15.69 -0.54 -10.70
C ASP A 23 -15.23 -1.09 -9.33
N TYR A 24 -15.95 -0.72 -8.27
CA TYR A 24 -15.63 -1.13 -6.92
C TYR A 24 -16.04 -2.59 -6.68
N VAL A 25 -15.05 -3.44 -6.35
CA VAL A 25 -15.28 -4.81 -5.89
C VAL A 25 -15.19 -4.83 -4.37
N GLU A 26 -16.30 -5.20 -3.71
CA GLU A 26 -16.33 -5.39 -2.26
C GLU A 26 -15.39 -6.53 -1.85
N HIS A 27 -14.51 -6.27 -0.89
CA HIS A 27 -13.51 -7.25 -0.46
C HIS A 27 -13.22 -7.12 1.04
N PRO A 28 -12.78 -8.21 1.71
CA PRO A 28 -12.41 -8.13 3.12
C PRO A 28 -11.22 -7.19 3.32
N LYS A 29 -11.12 -6.63 4.53
CA LYS A 29 -10.01 -5.79 4.93
C LYS A 29 -8.66 -6.49 4.70
N ILE A 30 -7.81 -5.89 3.86
CA ILE A 30 -6.45 -6.39 3.62
C ILE A 30 -5.40 -5.37 4.05
N TYR A 31 -4.22 -5.90 4.34
CA TYR A 31 -3.04 -5.12 4.71
C TYR A 31 -1.99 -5.29 3.63
N LEU A 32 -1.50 -4.18 3.11
CA LEU A 32 -0.49 -4.13 2.06
C LEU A 32 0.75 -3.45 2.64
N THR A 33 1.91 -4.07 2.47
CA THR A 33 3.19 -3.47 2.88
C THR A 33 3.77 -2.71 1.69
N ILE A 34 4.11 -1.44 1.91
CA ILE A 34 4.68 -0.55 0.90
C ILE A 34 5.98 0.05 1.41
N SER A 35 7.03 0.02 0.60
CA SER A 35 8.30 0.69 0.94
C SER A 35 8.30 2.13 0.42
N MET A 36 9.12 2.97 1.04
CA MET A 36 9.30 4.35 0.65
C MET A 36 9.74 4.47 -0.82
N GLY A 37 9.06 5.31 -1.57
CA GLY A 37 9.24 5.51 -3.01
C GLY A 37 8.49 4.50 -3.88
N GLN A 38 7.73 3.57 -3.30
CA GLN A 38 6.90 2.63 -4.05
C GLN A 38 5.44 3.07 -4.11
N GLU A 39 4.73 2.51 -5.09
CA GLU A 39 3.27 2.46 -5.15
C GLU A 39 2.82 1.00 -5.17
N ILE A 40 1.65 0.72 -4.61
CA ILE A 40 1.03 -0.60 -4.62
C ILE A 40 -0.45 -0.47 -4.93
N THR A 41 -0.93 -1.34 -5.81
CA THR A 41 -2.34 -1.40 -6.20
C THR A 41 -3.03 -2.50 -5.39
N CYS A 42 -4.19 -2.17 -4.82
CA CYS A 42 -5.05 -3.17 -4.20
C CYS A 42 -5.53 -4.16 -5.29
N PRO A 43 -5.31 -5.47 -5.13
CA PRO A 43 -5.69 -6.45 -6.16
C PRO A 43 -7.21 -6.65 -6.30
N TYR A 44 -8.01 -6.07 -5.41
CA TYR A 44 -9.46 -6.24 -5.39
C TYR A 44 -10.19 -5.02 -5.98
N CYS A 45 -9.98 -3.83 -5.39
CA CYS A 45 -10.67 -2.61 -5.80
C CYS A 45 -9.80 -1.68 -6.66
N SER A 46 -8.62 -2.14 -7.09
CA SER A 46 -7.68 -1.38 -7.93
C SER A 46 -7.25 -0.02 -7.35
N ARG A 47 -7.44 0.21 -6.05
CA ARG A 47 -6.98 1.43 -5.36
C ARG A 47 -5.46 1.47 -5.29
N ILE A 48 -4.88 2.60 -5.69
CA ILE A 48 -3.45 2.83 -5.65
C ILE A 48 -3.09 3.50 -4.32
N PHE A 49 -2.11 2.92 -3.62
CA PHE A 49 -1.50 3.48 -2.41
C PHE A 49 -0.05 3.82 -2.73
N ALA A 50 0.36 5.07 -2.50
CA ALA A 50 1.74 5.52 -2.73
C ALA A 50 2.38 5.97 -1.43
N PHE A 51 3.62 5.55 -1.19
CA PHE A 51 4.42 6.00 -0.05
C PHE A 51 5.59 6.87 -0.52
N ILE A 52 5.26 8.09 -0.92
CA ILE A 52 6.22 9.08 -1.40
C ILE A 52 6.78 9.92 -0.24
N PRO A 53 8.09 10.22 -0.20
CA PRO A 53 8.61 11.30 0.64
C PRO A 53 7.92 12.61 0.27
N ARG A 54 7.54 13.39 1.28
CA ARG A 54 7.29 14.81 1.07
C ARG A 54 8.63 15.53 1.25
N ASP A 55 9.03 16.27 0.22
CA ASP A 55 10.17 17.19 0.21
C ASP A 55 9.87 18.42 1.09
#